data_AF-A0A7W0FDE2-F1
#
_entry.id   AF-A0A7W0FDE2-F1
#
_cell.length_a   1.000
_cell.length_b   1.000
_cell.length_c   1.000
_cell.angle_alpha   90.00
_cell.angle_beta   90.00
_cell.angle_gamma   90.00
#
_symmetry.space_group_name_H-M   'P 1'
#
loop_
_entity.id
_entity.type
_entity.pdbx_description
1 polymer ?
#
loop_
_entity_poly.entity_id
_entity_poly.type
_entity_poly.pdbx_seq_one_letter_code
_entity_poly.pdbx_strand_id
1 'polypeptide(L)' 'SWVSPDPYNPIVRFLYVVTEPAFRPIRRLIGYRLGPIDISPLIVILVIIFTQLFLIKSLIKLGYKLGGG' A
#
# COMPACT_ATOMS: atom_id res chain seq x y z
N SER A 1 15.69 -6.42 -17.74
CA SER A 1 14.80 -6.58 -16.58
C SER A 1 15.51 -5.99 -15.38
N TRP A 2 15.02 -4.88 -14.82
CA TRP A 2 15.57 -4.38 -13.55
C TRP A 2 15.34 -5.45 -12.49
N VAL A 3 16.37 -6.26 -12.23
CA VAL A 3 16.37 -7.47 -11.40
C VAL A 3 15.24 -8.45 -11.78
N SER A 4 15.57 -9.66 -12.24
CA SER A 4 14.57 -10.74 -12.31
C SER A 4 14.59 -11.49 -10.97
N PRO A 5 13.69 -11.21 -10.02
CA PRO A 5 13.68 -11.93 -8.75
C PRO A 5 13.35 -13.40 -9.00
N ASP A 6 14.19 -14.29 -8.49
CA ASP A 6 13.96 -15.73 -8.54
C ASP A 6 12.73 -16.09 -7.68
N PRO A 7 11.65 -16.64 -8.25
CA PRO A 7 10.44 -17.01 -7.50
C PRO A 7 10.68 -18.15 -6.50
N TYR A 8 11.81 -18.86 -6.57
CA TYR A 8 12.21 -19.88 -5.61
C TYR A 8 12.98 -19.30 -4.42
N ASN A 9 13.42 -18.03 -4.49
CA ASN A 9 14.09 -17.39 -3.37
C ASN A 9 13.09 -17.16 -2.21
N PRO A 10 13.38 -17.65 -0.99
CA PRO A 10 12.47 -17.53 0.15
C PRO A 10 12.15 -16.08 0.52
N ILE A 11 13.09 -15.14 0.32
CA ILE A 11 12.88 -13.72 0.60
C ILE A 11 11.85 -13.13 -0.37
N VAL A 12 11.91 -13.51 -1.65
CA VAL A 12 10.96 -13.05 -2.67
C VAL A 12 9.55 -13.55 -2.35
N ARG A 13 9.40 -14.82 -1.98
CA ARG A 13 8.12 -15.41 -1.58
C ARG A 13 7.55 -14.75 -0.33
N PHE A 14 8.40 -14.51 0.66
CA PHE A 14 8.00 -13.82 1.88
C PHE A 14 7.45 -12.43 1.58
N LEU A 15 8.19 -11.63 0.79
CA LEU A 15 7.75 -10.29 0.39
C LEU A 15 6.42 -10.33 -0.37
N TYR A 16 6.26 -11.27 -1.30
CA TYR A 16 5.00 -11.46 -2.03
C TYR A 16 3.83 -11.75 -1.08
N VAL A 17 3.97 -12.74 -0.20
CA VAL A 17 2.89 -13.15 0.73
C VAL A 17 2.51 -12.03 1.69
N VAL A 18 3.49 -11.28 2.20
CA VAL A 18 3.23 -10.19 3.14
C VAL A 18 2.58 -8.98 2.46
N THR A 19 2.93 -8.70 1.20
CA THR A 19 2.40 -7.53 0.47
C THR A 19 1.08 -7.82 -0.25
N GLU A 20 0.78 -9.08 -0.58
CA GLU A 20 -0.42 -9.47 -1.32
C GLU A 20 -1.74 -9.00 -0.69
N PRO A 21 -1.96 -9.05 0.65
CA PRO A 21 -3.18 -8.54 1.27
C PRO A 21 -3.43 -7.06 0.99
N ALA A 22 -2.38 -6.25 0.85
CA ALA A 22 -2.48 -4.83 0.50
C ALA A 22 -2.65 -4.62 -1.01
N PHE A 23 -1.94 -5.40 -1.84
CA PHE A 23 -1.98 -5.24 -3.31
C PHE A 23 -3.24 -5.80 -3.95
N ARG A 24 -3.74 -6.96 -3.50
CA ARG A 24 -4.92 -7.62 -4.06
C ARG A 24 -6.16 -6.72 -4.16
N PRO A 25 -6.59 -5.98 -3.12
CA PRO A 25 -7.75 -5.09 -3.22
C PRO A 25 -7.50 -3.94 -4.21
N ILE A 26 -6.28 -3.40 -4.27
CA ILE A 26 -5.91 -2.34 -5.19
C ILE A 26 -5.97 -2.85 -6.64
N ARG A 27 -5.39 -4.01 -6.93
CA ARG A 27 -5.46 -4.65 -8.26
C ARG A 27 -6.90 -4.93 -8.69
N ARG A 28 -7.78 -5.31 -7.75
CA ARG A 28 -9.20 -5.51 -8.04
C ARG A 28 -9.91 -4.21 -8.39
N LEU A 29 -9.60 -3.13 -7.68
CA LEU A 29 -10.22 -1.82 -7.88
C LEU A 29 -9.81 -1.19 -9.23
N ILE A 30 -8.53 -1.24 -9.55
CA ILE A 30 -7.98 -0.63 -10.77
C ILE A 30 -8.07 -1.56 -12.00
N GLY A 31 -8.46 -2.82 -11.77
CA GLY A 31 -8.46 -3.88 -12.76
C GLY A 31 -7.08 -4.52 -12.93
N TYR A 32 -7.08 -5.85 -13.08
CA TYR A 32 -5.86 -6.64 -13.34
C TYR A 32 -5.21 -6.38 -14.71
N ARG A 33 -5.78 -5.48 -15.53
CA ARG A 33 -5.40 -5.24 -16.93
C ARG A 33 -4.49 -4.02 -17.14
N LEU A 34 -3.93 -3.44 -16.09
CA LEU A 34 -3.01 -2.32 -16.22
C LEU A 34 -1.61 -2.76 -16.70
N GLY A 35 -1.54 -3.19 -17.96
CA GLY A 35 -0.29 -3.32 -18.70
C GLY A 35 0.72 -4.35 -18.16
N PRO A 36 1.94 -4.36 -18.72
CA PRO A 36 3.00 -5.30 -18.34
C PRO A 36 3.65 -5.01 -16.97
N ILE A 37 3.23 -3.94 -16.26
CA ILE A 37 3.86 -3.45 -15.03
C ILE A 37 2.80 -3.26 -13.95
N ASP A 38 3.01 -3.90 -12.79
CA ASP A 38 2.13 -3.73 -11.64
C ASP A 38 2.39 -2.40 -10.92
N ILE A 39 1.44 -1.46 -11.03
CA ILE A 39 1.51 -0.16 -10.34
C ILE A 39 0.96 -0.19 -8.90
N SER A 40 0.45 -1.33 -8.43
CA SER A 40 -0.13 -1.47 -7.08
C SER A 40 0.83 -1.07 -5.95
N PRO A 41 2.15 -1.36 -6.00
CA PRO A 41 3.09 -0.90 -4.99
C PRO A 41 3.12 0.62 -4.84
N LEU A 42 3.06 1.36 -5.95
CA LEU A 42 3.03 2.82 -5.94
C LEU A 42 1.77 3.34 -5.25
N ILE A 43 0.62 2.75 -5.56
CA ILE A 43 -0.66 3.13 -4.97
C ILE A 43 -0.66 2.87 -3.45
N VAL A 44 -0.15 1.71 -3.00
CA VAL A 44 -0.01 1.43 -1.56
C VAL A 44 0.83 2.50 -0.86
N ILE A 45 1.98 2.85 -1.44
CA ILE A 45 2.87 3.88 -0.85
C ILE A 45 2.13 5.22 -0.74
N LEU A 46 1.40 5.63 -1.79
CA LEU A 46 0.62 6.88 -1.77
C LEU A 46 -0.48 6.86 -0.69
N VAL A 47 -1.19 5.75 -0.54
CA VAL A 47 -2.21 5.58 0.51
C VAL A 47 -1.58 5.69 1.89
N ILE A 48 -0.44 5.03 2.13
CA ILE A 48 0.28 5.10 3.41
C ILE A 48 0.68 6.54 3.72
N ILE A 49 1.28 7.25 2.76
CA ILE A 49 1.69 8.65 2.92
C ILE A 49 0.47 9.53 3.23
N PHE A 50 -0.62 9.37 2.49
CA PHE A 50 -1.85 10.13 2.73
C PHE A 50 -2.42 9.86 4.13
N THR A 51 -2.50 8.60 4.55
CA THR A 51 -2.99 8.22 5.88
C THR A 51 -2.15 8.85 6.99
N GLN A 52 -0.82 8.83 6.85
CA GLN A 52 0.09 9.43 7.83
C GLN A 52 0.00 10.95 7.88
N LEU A 53 0.04 11.61 6.73
CA LEU A 53 0.14 13.06 6.66
C LEU A 53 -1.20 13.76 6.86
N PHE A 54 -2.28 13.18 6.34
CA PHE A 54 -3.60 13.80 6.36
C PHE A 54 -4.51 13.17 7.40
N LEU A 55 -4.80 11.87 7.29
CA LEU A 55 -5.86 11.23 8.08
C LEU A 55 -5.52 11.22 9.57
N ILE A 56 -4.34 10.70 9.93
CA ILE A 56 -3.90 10.60 11.33
C ILE A 56 -3.83 11.99 11.97
N LYS A 57 -3.18 12.96 11.30
CA LYS A 57 -3.07 14.32 11.83
C LYS A 57 -4.43 14.98 12.03
N SER A 58 -5.37 14.78 11.10
CA SER A 58 -6.72 15.33 11.19
C SER A 58 -7.53 14.71 12.33
N LEU A 59 -7.45 13.39 12.50
CA LEU A 59 -8.12 12.67 13.58
C LEU A 59 -7.58 13.07 14.96
N ILE A 60 -6.26 13.19 15.10
CA ILE A 60 -5.63 13.65 16.34
C ILE A 60 -6.10 15.08 16.67
N LYS A 61 -6.07 15.99 15.69
CA LYS A 61 -6.55 17.37 15.86
C LYS A 61 -8.01 17.42 16.26
N LEU A 62 -8.85 16.58 15.65
CA LEU A 62 -10.26 16.47 16.01
C LEU A 62 -10.43 15.95 17.44
N GLY A 63 -9.70 14.92 17.83
CA GLY A 63 -9.70 14.37 19.19
C GLY A 63 -9.35 15.42 20.24
N TYR A 64 -8.30 16.23 20.01
CA TYR A 64 -7.96 17.35 20.89
C TYR A 64 -9.07 18.41 20.96
N LYS A 65 -9.74 18.70 19.85
CA LYS A 65 -10.86 19.65 19.82
C LYS A 65 -12.10 19.15 20.58
N LEU A 66 -12.36 17.85 20.53
CA LEU A 66 -13.53 17.23 21.19
C LEU A 66 -13.28 16.91 22.67
N GLY A 67 -12.05 16.53 23.04
CA GLY A 67 -11.68 16.19 24.42
C GLY A 67 -11.06 17.33 25.23
N GLY A 68 -10.74 18.46 24.59
CA GLY A 68 -10.21 19.67 25.22
C GLY A 68 -11.27 20.74 25.49
N GLY A 69 -12.54 20.35 25.60
CA GLY A 69 -13.67 21.19 26.03
C GLY A 69 -14.21 20.78 27.39
#